data_AF-A8PXC1-F1
#
_entry.id   AF-A8PXC1-F1
#
_cell.length_a   1.000
_cell.length_b   1.000
_cell.length_c   1.000
_cell.angle_alpha   90.00
_cell.angle_beta   90.00
_cell.angle_gamma   90.00
#
_symmetry.space_group_name_H-M   'P 1'
#
loop_
_entity.id
_entity.type
_entity.pdbx_description
1 polymer ?
#
loop_
_entity_poly.entity_id
_entity_poly.type
_entity_poly.pdbx_seq_one_letter_code
_entity_poly.pdbx_strand_id
1 'polypeptide(L)'
;MVGSEQAASPRNTVLFLLQRAGLMQRDHQTNDKLNITSLGFQFLLQDVNSQLWALLLHYLSMADERNMDLVEVLAFFFTVGGLELGRAYESRGFSQTQLQTLEELSDYGLVYRPSKSAKYFFPTRLASTLTSTASPLLSRLNDQEEQGYLILETNYRVYAYTANLLRIAILNLFVTLKSRLPNLVIGQLTRHSVKSALNKGITADQIITYLTHHAHPQMYKNVSVKVTHSA
;
A
#
# COMPACT_ATOMS: atom_id res chain seq x y z
N MET A 1 8.05 0.70 2.21
CA MET A 1 7.54 2.07 2.45
C MET A 1 7.47 2.38 3.94
N VAL A 2 6.80 1.55 4.74
CA VAL A 2 6.88 1.64 6.21
C VAL A 2 7.85 0.57 6.68
N GLY A 3 9.00 0.96 7.23
CA GLY A 3 10.00 0.00 7.70
C GLY A 3 9.42 -0.86 8.83
N SER A 4 9.40 -2.17 8.64
CA SER A 4 9.19 -3.13 9.72
C SER A 4 10.47 -3.93 9.89
N GLU A 5 10.92 -4.12 11.12
CA GLU A 5 12.20 -4.78 11.45
C GLU A 5 12.25 -6.26 11.01
N GLN A 6 11.11 -6.82 10.56
CA GLN A 6 10.95 -8.23 10.19
C GLN A 6 10.74 -8.46 8.67
N ALA A 7 10.62 -7.39 7.85
CA ALA A 7 10.40 -7.56 6.41
C ALA A 7 11.71 -7.45 5.63
N ALA A 8 11.95 -8.42 4.73
CA ALA A 8 13.04 -8.34 3.76
C ALA A 8 12.87 -7.08 2.90
N SER A 9 13.99 -6.40 2.61
CA SER A 9 13.98 -5.25 1.71
C SER A 9 13.49 -5.67 0.33
N PRO A 10 12.56 -4.91 -0.28
CA PRO A 10 12.11 -5.20 -1.63
C PRO A 10 13.27 -5.00 -2.61
N ARG A 11 13.15 -5.58 -3.81
CA ARG A 11 14.16 -5.45 -4.86
C ARG A 11 14.42 -3.98 -5.22
N ASN A 12 15.65 -3.68 -5.64
CA ASN A 12 16.08 -2.33 -5.99
C ASN A 12 15.23 -1.69 -7.09
N THR A 13 14.68 -2.50 -8.00
CA THR A 13 13.72 -2.07 -9.04
C THR A 13 12.49 -1.42 -8.42
N VAL A 14 11.89 -2.05 -7.41
CA VAL A 14 10.73 -1.53 -6.70
C VAL A 14 11.08 -0.27 -5.90
N LEU A 15 12.23 -0.26 -5.21
CA LEU A 15 12.69 0.92 -4.47
C LEU A 15 12.94 2.12 -5.39
N PHE A 16 13.52 1.87 -6.57
CA PHE A 16 13.75 2.90 -7.57
C PHE A 16 12.43 3.46 -8.12
N LEU A 17 11.45 2.59 -8.41
CA LEU A 17 10.12 3.03 -8.82
C LEU A 17 9.45 3.87 -7.73
N LEU A 18 9.47 3.42 -6.48
CA LEU A 18 8.90 4.17 -5.35
C LEU A 18 9.56 5.52 -5.14
N GLN A 19 10.89 5.60 -5.31
CA GLN A 19 11.64 6.86 -5.22
C GLN A 19 11.26 7.80 -6.35
N ARG A 20 11.15 7.27 -7.57
CA ARG A 20 10.83 8.05 -8.76
C ARG A 20 9.38 8.51 -8.82
N ALA A 21 8.47 7.70 -8.30
CA ALA A 21 7.07 8.06 -8.08
C ALA A 21 6.89 9.12 -6.98
N GLY A 22 7.97 9.54 -6.32
CA GLY A 22 7.92 10.50 -5.22
C GLY A 22 7.22 9.93 -3.98
N LEU A 23 7.00 8.61 -3.91
CA LEU A 23 6.37 7.93 -2.78
C LEU A 23 7.36 7.72 -1.62
N MET A 24 8.65 7.66 -1.94
CA MET A 24 9.73 7.62 -0.97
C MET A 24 10.82 8.64 -1.34
N GLN A 25 11.41 9.28 -0.34
CA GLN A 25 12.50 10.24 -0.52
C GLN A 25 13.70 9.80 0.32
N ARG A 26 14.91 10.01 -0.20
CA ARG A 26 16.13 9.81 0.58
C ARG A 26 16.25 10.92 1.61
N ASP A 27 16.50 10.54 2.86
CA ASP A 27 16.77 11.51 3.90
C ASP A 27 18.08 12.26 3.60
N HIS A 28 18.07 13.58 3.68
CA HIS A 28 19.25 14.42 3.49
C HIS A 28 20.33 14.17 4.55
N GLN A 29 19.96 13.67 5.74
CA GLN A 29 20.89 13.45 6.85
C GLN A 29 21.47 12.03 6.88
N THR A 30 20.72 11.04 6.41
CA THR A 30 21.16 9.63 6.33
C THR A 30 20.92 9.13 4.92
N ASN A 31 21.93 9.26 4.07
CA ASN A 31 21.86 9.05 2.62
C ASN A 31 21.41 7.63 2.18
N ASP A 32 21.29 6.71 3.14
CA ASP A 32 20.95 5.30 2.95
C ASP A 32 19.51 4.95 3.37
N LYS A 33 18.81 5.81 4.13
CA LYS A 33 17.44 5.53 4.59
C LYS A 33 16.41 6.25 3.72
N LEU A 34 15.55 5.47 3.06
CA LEU A 34 14.39 5.97 2.35
C LEU A 34 13.23 6.21 3.33
N ASN A 35 12.80 7.47 3.44
CA ASN A 35 11.65 7.87 4.23
C ASN A 35 10.41 7.99 3.33
N ILE A 36 9.24 7.77 3.92
CA ILE A 36 7.96 7.97 3.25
C ILE A 36 7.69 9.46 3.04
N THR A 37 7.09 9.83 1.91
CA THR A 37 6.64 11.20 1.62
C THR A 37 5.15 11.40 1.94
N SER A 38 4.65 12.62 1.81
CA SER A 38 3.20 12.93 1.88
C SER A 38 2.38 12.11 0.87
N LEU A 39 2.87 12.01 -0.37
CA LEU A 39 2.29 11.20 -1.44
C LEU A 39 2.39 9.71 -1.13
N GLY A 40 3.51 9.27 -0.56
CA GLY A 40 3.69 7.90 -0.10
C GLY A 40 2.70 7.50 0.98
N PHE A 41 2.40 8.41 1.92
CA PHE A 41 1.38 8.16 2.93
C PHE A 41 -0.01 8.09 2.30
N GLN A 42 -0.34 9.03 1.41
CA GLN A 42 -1.62 9.00 0.69
C GLN A 42 -1.80 7.73 -0.14
N PHE A 43 -0.73 7.25 -0.78
CA PHE A 43 -0.71 5.98 -1.49
C PHE A 43 -1.08 4.81 -0.58
N LEU A 44 -0.55 4.76 0.65
CA LEU A 44 -0.91 3.71 1.62
C LEU A 44 -2.38 3.76 2.06
N LEU A 45 -3.06 4.89 1.88
CA LEU A 45 -4.49 5.04 2.20
C LEU A 45 -5.42 4.60 1.08
N GLN A 46 -4.89 4.43 -0.14
CA GLN A 46 -5.67 3.98 -1.28
C GLN A 46 -6.00 2.48 -1.15
N ASP A 47 -7.05 2.05 -1.83
CA ASP A 47 -7.36 0.64 -1.97
C ASP A 47 -6.27 -0.09 -2.77
N VAL A 48 -6.19 -1.42 -2.60
CA VAL A 48 -5.15 -2.25 -3.22
C VAL A 48 -5.12 -2.10 -4.75
N ASN A 49 -6.28 -1.96 -5.41
CA ASN A 49 -6.33 -1.83 -6.85
C ASN A 49 -5.76 -0.48 -7.32
N SER A 50 -6.15 0.61 -6.66
CA SER A 50 -5.58 1.94 -6.89
C SER A 50 -4.07 1.98 -6.65
N GLN A 51 -3.58 1.33 -5.58
CA GLN A 51 -2.14 1.22 -5.30
C GLN A 51 -1.40 0.49 -6.45
N LEU A 52 -1.95 -0.63 -6.92
CA LEU A 52 -1.36 -1.37 -8.04
C LEU A 52 -1.33 -0.54 -9.32
N TRP A 53 -2.45 0.08 -9.70
CA TRP A 53 -2.51 0.91 -10.91
C TRP A 53 -1.59 2.12 -10.83
N ALA A 54 -1.49 2.77 -9.67
CA ALA A 54 -0.54 3.87 -9.48
C ALA A 54 0.92 3.43 -9.74
N LEU A 55 1.30 2.23 -9.27
CA LEU A 55 2.62 1.65 -9.55
C LEU A 55 2.80 1.27 -11.02
N LEU A 56 1.78 0.66 -11.65
CA LEU A 56 1.84 0.26 -13.05
C LEU A 56 1.89 1.46 -14.01
N LEU A 57 1.17 2.54 -13.71
CA LEU A 57 1.24 3.78 -14.50
C LEU A 57 2.63 4.42 -14.41
N HIS A 58 3.25 4.39 -13.22
CA HIS A 58 4.64 4.84 -13.07
C HIS A 58 5.62 3.92 -13.79
N TYR A 59 5.36 2.62 -13.82
CA TYR A 59 6.14 1.71 -14.63
C TYR A 59 6.01 2.01 -16.13
N LEU A 60 4.81 2.32 -16.63
CA LEU A 60 4.62 2.71 -18.03
C LEU A 60 5.39 3.97 -18.40
N SER A 61 5.39 5.00 -17.54
CA SER A 61 6.22 6.20 -17.80
C SER A 61 7.72 5.90 -17.79
N MET A 62 8.16 4.94 -16.97
CA MET A 62 9.54 4.45 -16.99
C MET A 62 9.87 3.61 -18.24
N ALA A 63 8.91 2.83 -18.71
CA ALA A 63 9.05 2.02 -19.92
C ALA A 63 9.19 2.91 -21.17
N ASP A 64 8.45 4.03 -21.21
CA ASP A 64 8.54 5.04 -22.26
C ASP A 64 9.96 5.61 -22.38
N GLU A 65 10.56 6.02 -21.25
CA GLU A 65 11.94 6.52 -21.23
C GLU A 65 12.99 5.48 -21.59
N ARG A 66 12.69 4.19 -21.40
CA ARG A 66 13.55 3.08 -21.81
C ARG A 66 13.37 2.71 -23.28
N ASN A 67 12.52 3.43 -24.03
CA ASN A 67 12.11 3.11 -25.40
C ASN A 67 11.53 1.70 -25.54
N MET A 68 10.78 1.23 -24.54
CA MET A 68 10.00 0.00 -24.64
C MET A 68 8.66 0.27 -25.35
N ASP A 69 8.12 -0.73 -26.05
CA ASP A 69 6.80 -0.59 -26.66
C ASP A 69 5.70 -0.57 -25.59
N LEU A 70 5.16 0.62 -25.32
CA LEU A 70 4.09 0.84 -24.35
C LEU A 70 2.83 0.04 -24.66
N VAL A 71 2.51 -0.12 -25.95
CA VAL A 71 1.31 -0.85 -26.39
C VAL A 71 1.45 -2.32 -26.03
N GLU A 72 2.64 -2.88 -26.27
CA GLU A 72 2.96 -4.26 -25.93
C GLU A 72 2.94 -4.49 -24.42
N VAL A 73 3.54 -3.59 -23.62
CA VAL A 73 3.55 -3.68 -22.16
C VAL A 73 2.14 -3.61 -21.59
N LEU A 74 1.33 -2.65 -22.05
CA LEU A 74 -0.04 -2.48 -21.59
C LEU A 74 -0.91 -3.67 -22.00
N ALA A 75 -0.79 -4.14 -23.24
CA ALA A 75 -1.47 -5.34 -23.71
C ALA A 75 -1.07 -6.57 -22.86
N PHE A 76 0.19 -6.66 -22.45
CA PHE A 76 0.65 -7.73 -21.57
C PHE A 76 0.03 -7.66 -20.17
N PHE A 77 -0.17 -6.47 -19.59
CA PHE A 77 -0.90 -6.31 -18.32
C PHE A 77 -2.33 -6.84 -18.40
N PHE A 78 -3.05 -6.50 -19.47
CA PHE A 78 -4.40 -7.02 -19.71
C PHE A 78 -4.40 -8.53 -19.96
N THR A 79 -3.39 -9.04 -20.66
CA THR A 79 -3.21 -10.47 -20.89
C THR A 79 -3.05 -11.20 -19.56
N VAL A 80 -2.12 -10.76 -18.71
CA VAL A 80 -1.85 -11.35 -17.39
C VAL A 80 -3.06 -11.23 -16.45
N GLY A 81 -3.78 -10.11 -16.50
CA GLY A 81 -4.99 -9.91 -15.69
C GLY A 81 -6.18 -10.75 -16.16
N GLY A 82 -6.22 -11.19 -17.42
CA GLY A 82 -7.24 -12.08 -17.97
C GLY A 82 -6.97 -13.57 -17.76
N LEU A 83 -5.82 -13.96 -17.20
CA LEU A 83 -5.46 -15.36 -16.99
C LEU A 83 -6.22 -15.99 -15.82
N GLU A 84 -6.46 -17.29 -15.90
CA GLU A 84 -7.11 -18.04 -14.84
C GLU A 84 -6.16 -18.29 -13.67
N LEU A 85 -6.64 -17.99 -12.46
CA LEU A 85 -5.92 -18.24 -11.22
C LEU A 85 -5.67 -19.74 -11.01
N GLY A 86 -4.45 -20.09 -10.60
CA GLY A 86 -4.07 -21.47 -10.27
C GLY A 86 -3.62 -22.32 -11.47
N ARG A 87 -3.63 -21.77 -12.70
CA ARG A 87 -3.04 -22.42 -13.88
C ARG A 87 -1.61 -21.95 -14.13
N ALA A 88 -0.76 -22.87 -14.58
CA ALA A 88 0.60 -22.56 -15.02
C ALA A 88 0.57 -22.17 -16.51
N TYR A 89 1.21 -21.05 -16.85
CA TYR A 89 1.35 -20.57 -18.22
C TYR A 89 2.81 -20.59 -18.64
N GLU A 90 3.08 -21.02 -19.86
CA GLU A 90 4.43 -21.10 -20.40
C GLU A 90 4.86 -19.76 -20.99
N SER A 91 6.11 -19.35 -20.77
CA SER A 91 6.68 -18.10 -21.31
C SER A 91 7.33 -18.29 -22.68
N ARG A 92 6.96 -19.34 -23.43
CA ARG A 92 7.51 -19.60 -24.77
C ARG A 92 6.92 -18.63 -25.78
N GLY A 93 7.77 -18.02 -26.59
CA GLY A 93 7.34 -17.08 -27.63
C GLY A 93 7.09 -15.66 -27.14
N PHE A 94 7.39 -15.35 -25.88
CA PHE A 94 7.37 -13.97 -25.40
C PHE A 94 8.52 -13.18 -26.00
N SER A 95 8.23 -11.94 -26.38
CA SER A 95 9.23 -10.97 -26.80
C SER A 95 10.17 -10.60 -25.63
N GLN A 96 11.29 -9.96 -25.96
CA GLN A 96 12.26 -9.54 -24.94
C GLN A 96 11.64 -8.53 -23.95
N THR A 97 10.78 -7.64 -24.43
CA THR A 97 10.00 -6.67 -23.65
C THR A 97 9.03 -7.39 -22.71
N GLN A 98 8.26 -8.37 -23.21
CA GLN A 98 7.34 -9.17 -22.38
C GLN A 98 8.07 -9.98 -21.30
N LEU A 99 9.24 -10.55 -21.60
CA LEU A 99 10.04 -11.28 -20.61
C LEU A 99 10.57 -10.37 -19.50
N GLN A 100 10.99 -9.14 -19.86
CA GLN A 100 11.40 -8.14 -18.89
C GLN A 100 10.22 -7.69 -18.03
N THR A 101 9.09 -7.34 -18.65
CA THR A 101 7.87 -6.98 -17.92
C THR A 101 7.39 -8.12 -17.02
N LEU A 102 7.51 -9.38 -17.45
CA LEU A 102 7.19 -10.55 -16.62
C LEU A 102 8.07 -10.66 -15.37
N GLU A 103 9.37 -10.33 -15.48
CA GLU A 103 10.26 -10.30 -14.30
C GLU A 103 9.83 -9.18 -13.34
N GLU A 104 9.51 -7.99 -13.85
CA GLU A 104 9.08 -6.85 -13.03
C GLU A 104 7.68 -7.07 -12.40
N LEU A 105 6.75 -7.68 -13.12
CA LEU A 105 5.45 -8.11 -12.59
C LEU A 105 5.59 -9.15 -11.47
N SER A 106 6.64 -9.99 -11.53
CA SER A 106 6.96 -10.91 -10.44
C SER A 106 7.45 -10.16 -9.20
N ASP A 107 8.14 -9.03 -9.37
CA ASP A 107 8.61 -8.17 -8.26
C ASP A 107 7.45 -7.45 -7.58
N TYR A 108 6.42 -7.07 -8.34
CA TYR A 108 5.20 -6.47 -7.82
C TYR A 108 4.21 -7.50 -7.23
N GLY A 109 4.54 -8.79 -7.31
CA GLY A 109 3.68 -9.87 -6.81
C GLY A 109 2.42 -10.10 -7.65
N LEU A 110 2.35 -9.56 -8.87
CA LEU A 110 1.27 -9.81 -9.83
C LEU A 110 1.41 -11.20 -10.45
N VAL A 111 2.64 -11.70 -10.54
CA VAL A 111 2.95 -13.03 -11.06
C VAL A 111 3.84 -13.77 -10.06
N TYR A 112 3.60 -15.06 -9.89
CA TYR A 112 4.49 -15.96 -9.16
C TYR A 112 5.33 -16.78 -10.13
N ARG A 113 6.65 -16.78 -9.92
CA ARG A 113 7.62 -17.60 -10.65
C ARG A 113 8.50 -18.35 -9.65
N PRO A 114 8.64 -19.68 -9.74
CA PRO A 114 9.52 -20.44 -8.85
C PRO A 114 11.00 -20.05 -8.96
N SER A 115 11.44 -19.65 -10.15
CA SER A 115 12.82 -19.21 -10.42
C SER A 115 12.84 -18.24 -11.61
N LYS A 116 13.87 -17.38 -11.70
CA LYS A 116 14.10 -16.49 -12.86
C LYS A 116 14.23 -17.25 -14.18
N SER A 117 14.75 -18.48 -14.11
CA SER A 117 14.92 -19.36 -15.27
C SER A 117 13.73 -20.29 -15.51
N ALA A 118 12.68 -20.22 -14.66
CA ALA A 118 11.49 -21.04 -14.85
C ALA A 118 10.78 -20.63 -16.14
N LYS A 119 10.42 -21.64 -16.95
CA LYS A 119 9.71 -21.49 -18.22
C LYS A 119 8.21 -21.28 -18.04
N TYR A 120 7.73 -21.32 -16.80
CA TYR A 120 6.32 -21.16 -16.47
C TYR A 120 6.12 -20.16 -15.34
N PHE A 121 4.93 -19.58 -15.29
CA PHE A 121 4.51 -18.61 -14.30
C PHE A 121 3.04 -18.82 -13.92
N PHE A 122 2.65 -18.29 -12.76
CA PHE A 122 1.28 -18.35 -12.26
C PHE A 122 0.77 -16.93 -12.01
N PRO A 123 -0.39 -16.54 -12.57
CA PRO A 123 -1.02 -15.27 -12.20
C PRO A 123 -1.44 -15.31 -10.72
N THR A 124 -1.17 -14.23 -9.99
CA THR A 124 -1.65 -14.09 -8.62
C THR A 124 -3.03 -13.44 -8.58
N ARG A 125 -3.67 -13.45 -7.42
CA ARG A 125 -4.96 -12.76 -7.24
C ARG A 125 -4.86 -11.26 -7.55
N LEU A 126 -3.71 -10.64 -7.29
CA LEU A 126 -3.48 -9.22 -7.59
C LEU A 126 -3.58 -8.96 -9.11
N ALA A 127 -3.03 -9.85 -9.95
CA ALA A 127 -3.18 -9.73 -11.40
C ALA A 127 -4.64 -9.75 -11.84
N SER A 128 -5.45 -10.67 -11.30
CA SER A 128 -6.88 -10.75 -11.65
C SER A 128 -7.67 -9.48 -11.25
N THR A 129 -7.21 -8.74 -10.23
CA THR A 129 -7.84 -7.47 -9.85
C THR A 129 -7.55 -6.33 -10.81
N LEU A 130 -6.53 -6.42 -11.67
CA LEU A 130 -6.21 -5.35 -12.62
C LEU A 130 -7.36 -5.08 -13.58
N THR A 131 -8.01 -6.14 -14.06
CA THR A 131 -9.08 -6.09 -15.07
C THR A 131 -10.47 -6.30 -14.50
N SER A 132 -10.55 -6.82 -13.26
CA SER A 132 -11.82 -7.09 -12.59
C SER A 132 -12.07 -6.10 -11.47
N THR A 133 -13.10 -5.25 -11.62
CA THR A 133 -13.60 -4.36 -10.57
C THR A 133 -14.35 -5.09 -9.46
N ALA A 134 -14.55 -6.42 -9.59
CA ALA A 134 -15.48 -7.20 -8.78
C ALA A 134 -14.92 -8.57 -8.42
N SER A 135 -13.75 -8.66 -7.78
CA SER A 135 -13.36 -9.91 -7.10
C SER A 135 -13.92 -9.90 -5.67
N PRO A 136 -15.14 -10.43 -5.40
CA PRO A 136 -15.82 -10.34 -4.10
C PRO A 136 -15.03 -10.97 -2.95
N LEU A 137 -14.05 -11.82 -3.26
CA LEU A 137 -13.23 -12.51 -2.27
C LEU A 137 -12.13 -11.61 -1.69
N LEU A 138 -11.53 -10.72 -2.49
CA LEU A 138 -10.55 -9.76 -1.99
C LEU A 138 -11.23 -8.55 -1.35
N SER A 139 -12.34 -8.07 -1.92
CA SER A 139 -13.14 -7.03 -1.27
C SER A 139 -13.76 -7.48 0.04
N ARG A 140 -14.22 -8.73 0.20
CA ARG A 140 -14.69 -9.23 1.51
C ARG A 140 -13.58 -9.38 2.56
N LEU A 141 -12.37 -9.77 2.15
CA LEU A 141 -11.21 -9.81 3.05
C LEU A 141 -10.82 -8.38 3.48
N ASN A 142 -10.87 -7.43 2.55
CA ASN A 142 -10.61 -6.03 2.86
C ASN A 142 -11.74 -5.40 3.68
N ASP A 143 -13.02 -5.61 3.39
CA ASP A 143 -14.16 -4.99 4.10
C ASP A 143 -14.22 -5.41 5.57
N GLN A 144 -13.94 -6.69 5.88
CA GLN A 144 -13.88 -7.16 7.27
C GLN A 144 -12.65 -6.65 8.02
N GLU A 145 -11.56 -6.40 7.30
CA GLU A 145 -10.38 -5.81 7.92
C GLU A 145 -10.50 -4.26 7.98
N GLU A 146 -11.08 -3.57 7.01
CA GLU A 146 -10.96 -2.11 6.81
C GLU A 146 -11.77 -1.27 7.79
N GLN A 147 -12.88 -1.80 8.31
CA GLN A 147 -13.79 -1.01 9.13
C GLN A 147 -13.56 -1.21 10.63
N GLY A 148 -13.17 -0.11 11.28
CA GLY A 148 -13.48 0.05 12.68
C GLY A 148 -12.54 -0.53 13.71
N TYR A 149 -11.28 -0.80 13.36
CA TYR A 149 -10.34 -1.36 14.31
C TYR A 149 -9.77 -0.32 15.29
N LEU A 150 -9.98 0.98 15.06
CA LEU A 150 -9.34 2.05 15.84
C LEU A 150 -10.33 2.75 16.77
N ILE A 151 -9.91 2.97 18.02
CA ILE A 151 -10.60 3.78 19.02
C ILE A 151 -9.66 4.88 19.50
N LEU A 152 -10.11 6.13 19.41
CA LEU A 152 -9.41 7.31 19.93
C LEU A 152 -10.22 7.89 21.10
N GLU A 153 -9.59 8.01 22.27
CA GLU A 153 -10.16 8.66 23.45
C GLU A 153 -9.82 10.17 23.52
N THR A 154 -10.57 10.92 24.33
CA THR A 154 -10.36 12.37 24.57
C THR A 154 -9.05 12.70 25.29
N ASN A 155 -8.45 11.72 25.96
CA ASN A 155 -7.14 11.83 26.61
C ASN A 155 -5.97 11.49 25.65
N TYR A 156 -6.23 11.42 24.34
CA TYR A 156 -5.27 11.10 23.28
C TYR A 156 -4.74 9.65 23.29
N ARG A 157 -5.37 8.73 24.02
CA ARG A 157 -5.07 7.29 23.93
C ARG A 157 -5.69 6.68 22.68
N VAL A 158 -4.89 5.86 21.99
CA VAL A 158 -5.29 5.13 20.79
C VAL A 158 -5.27 3.64 21.10
N TYR A 159 -6.38 2.97 20.81
CA TYR A 159 -6.51 1.51 20.89
C TYR A 159 -6.81 1.00 19.49
N ALA A 160 -5.97 0.09 18.98
CA ALA A 160 -6.11 -0.47 17.65
C ALA A 160 -6.21 -2.00 17.74
N TYR A 161 -7.37 -2.56 17.40
CA TYR A 161 -7.66 -3.98 17.40
C TYR A 161 -7.22 -4.63 16.08
N THR A 162 -5.91 -4.78 15.91
CA THR A 162 -5.34 -5.32 14.69
C THR A 162 -4.10 -6.17 14.97
N ALA A 163 -4.03 -7.34 14.34
CA ALA A 163 -2.80 -8.14 14.25
C ALA A 163 -1.97 -7.80 12.99
N ASN A 164 -2.55 -7.06 12.04
CA ASN A 164 -1.92 -6.71 10.77
C ASN A 164 -0.75 -5.73 11.01
N LEU A 165 0.47 -6.20 10.71
CA LEU A 165 1.72 -5.46 10.90
C LEU A 165 1.76 -4.14 10.12
N LEU A 166 1.16 -4.09 8.92
CA LEU A 166 1.16 -2.89 8.10
C LEU A 166 0.44 -1.73 8.81
N ARG A 167 -0.71 -2.01 9.42
CA ARG A 167 -1.50 -1.01 10.14
C ARG A 167 -0.79 -0.50 11.38
N ILE A 168 -0.16 -1.42 12.11
CA ILE A 168 0.64 -1.08 13.28
C ILE A 168 1.79 -0.16 12.85
N ALA A 169 2.42 -0.47 11.71
CA ALA A 169 3.50 0.34 11.17
C ALA A 169 3.00 1.74 10.72
N ILE A 170 1.84 1.83 10.06
CA ILE A 170 1.22 3.11 9.68
C ILE A 170 0.89 3.94 10.93
N LEU A 171 0.29 3.34 11.95
CA LEU A 171 0.01 4.03 13.23
C LEU A 171 1.27 4.58 13.88
N ASN A 172 2.37 3.81 13.85
CA ASN A 172 3.65 4.23 14.42
C ASN A 172 4.27 5.46 13.70
N LEU A 173 3.74 5.86 12.55
CA LEU A 173 4.20 7.09 11.88
C LEU A 173 3.80 8.35 12.63
N PHE A 174 2.66 8.34 13.35
CA PHE A 174 2.11 9.52 14.03
C PHE A 174 1.64 9.27 15.48
N VAL A 175 1.60 8.01 15.95
CA VAL A 175 1.26 7.60 17.32
C VAL A 175 2.49 7.04 18.02
N THR A 176 2.72 7.39 19.29
CA THR A 176 3.71 6.70 20.13
C THR A 176 3.12 5.40 20.65
N LEU A 177 3.54 4.26 20.11
CA LEU A 177 3.11 2.94 20.58
C LEU A 177 3.65 2.68 22.00
N LYS A 178 2.79 2.18 22.90
CA LYS A 178 3.10 1.91 24.31
C LYS A 178 3.16 0.41 24.61
N SER A 179 2.22 -0.36 24.06
CA SER A 179 2.15 -1.80 24.25
C SER A 179 1.56 -2.48 23.03
N ARG A 180 2.01 -3.71 22.79
CA ARG A 180 1.51 -4.58 21.73
C ARG A 180 1.15 -5.94 22.32
N LEU A 181 -0.11 -6.30 22.16
CA LEU A 181 -0.70 -7.60 22.47
C LEU A 181 -1.04 -8.31 21.14
N PRO A 182 -1.39 -9.62 21.15
CA PRO A 182 -1.64 -10.37 19.92
C PRO A 182 -2.64 -9.72 18.96
N ASN A 183 -3.73 -9.12 19.48
CA ASN A 183 -4.79 -8.50 18.70
C ASN A 183 -5.10 -7.05 19.12
N LEU A 184 -4.23 -6.43 19.92
CA LEU A 184 -4.45 -5.07 20.43
C LEU A 184 -3.13 -4.30 20.48
N VAL A 185 -3.14 -3.10 19.92
CA VAL A 185 -2.05 -2.14 20.05
C VAL A 185 -2.56 -0.93 20.83
N ILE A 186 -1.80 -0.55 21.85
CA ILE A 186 -2.09 0.60 22.70
C ILE A 186 -1.03 1.65 22.42
N GLY A 187 -1.47 2.87 22.11
CA GLY A 187 -0.60 4.00 21.84
C GLY A 187 -1.15 5.31 22.39
N GLN A 188 -0.37 6.37 22.23
CA GLN A 188 -0.74 7.71 22.63
C GLN A 188 -0.34 8.71 21.55
N LEU A 189 -1.26 9.59 21.18
CA LEU A 189 -0.96 10.78 20.37
C LEU A 189 -0.29 11.81 21.29
N THR A 190 0.93 12.22 20.93
CA THR A 190 1.68 13.22 21.68
C THR A 190 2.09 14.35 20.76
N ARG A 191 2.37 15.54 21.33
CA ARG A 191 2.93 16.65 20.54
C ARG A 191 4.19 16.22 19.78
N HIS A 192 5.02 15.37 20.38
CA HIS A 192 6.24 14.90 19.74
C HIS A 192 5.96 13.96 18.57
N SER A 193 5.03 13.01 18.71
CA SER A 193 4.70 12.07 17.64
C SER A 193 4.08 12.78 16.43
N VAL A 194 3.15 13.71 16.68
CA VAL A 194 2.53 14.52 15.62
C VAL A 194 3.56 15.42 14.94
N LYS A 195 4.41 16.12 15.71
CA LYS A 195 5.50 16.94 15.14
C LYS A 195 6.45 16.09 14.28
N SER A 196 6.78 14.87 14.73
CA SER A 196 7.62 13.96 13.95
C SER A 196 6.94 13.52 12.66
N ALA A 197 5.63 13.29 12.66
CA ALA A 197 4.87 12.94 11.46
C ALA A 197 4.83 14.09 10.46
N LEU A 198 4.58 15.31 10.93
CA LEU A 198 4.60 16.53 10.11
C LEU A 198 5.99 16.74 9.46
N ASN A 199 7.07 16.52 10.21
CA ASN A 199 8.44 16.59 9.67
C ASN A 199 8.72 15.53 8.59
N LYS A 200 8.00 14.39 8.60
CA LYS A 200 8.04 13.35 7.56
C LYS A 200 7.11 13.64 6.38
N GLY A 201 6.46 14.80 6.37
CA GLY A 201 5.52 15.21 5.31
C GLY A 201 4.10 14.67 5.47
N ILE A 202 3.77 13.98 6.58
CA ILE A 202 2.40 13.51 6.81
C ILE A 202 1.58 14.68 7.35
N THR A 203 0.55 15.12 6.62
CA THR A 203 -0.23 16.30 7.01
C THR A 203 -1.24 16.00 8.12
N ALA A 204 -1.69 17.04 8.84
CA ALA A 204 -2.72 16.89 9.87
C ALA A 204 -4.03 16.34 9.28
N ASP A 205 -4.45 16.82 8.11
CA ASP A 205 -5.65 16.35 7.42
C ASP A 205 -5.55 14.88 7.04
N GLN A 206 -4.36 14.40 6.62
CA GLN A 206 -4.12 12.99 6.34
C GLN A 206 -4.26 12.12 7.61
N ILE A 207 -3.73 12.60 8.75
CA ILE A 207 -3.87 11.90 10.04
C ILE A 207 -5.35 11.84 10.45
N ILE A 208 -6.07 12.96 10.34
CA ILE A 208 -7.49 13.04 10.67
C ILE A 208 -8.30 12.11 9.75
N THR A 209 -8.04 12.15 8.45
CA THR A 209 -8.71 11.29 7.46
C THR A 209 -8.48 9.82 7.80
N TYR A 210 -7.25 9.43 8.13
CA TYR A 210 -6.92 8.06 8.51
C TYR A 210 -7.66 7.61 9.78
N LEU A 211 -7.59 8.41 10.84
CA LEU A 211 -8.26 8.12 12.11
C LEU A 211 -9.78 8.05 11.92
N THR A 212 -10.34 8.93 11.09
CA THR A 212 -11.77 8.99 10.80
C THR A 212 -12.21 7.82 9.94
N HIS A 213 -11.43 7.37 8.96
CA HIS A 213 -11.79 6.25 8.09
C HIS A 213 -11.77 4.90 8.83
N HIS A 214 -10.86 4.74 9.79
CA HIS A 214 -10.68 3.48 10.52
C HIS A 214 -11.31 3.47 11.93
N ALA A 215 -12.03 4.52 12.30
CA ALA A 215 -12.69 4.62 13.60
C ALA A 215 -13.78 3.55 13.75
N HIS A 216 -13.88 2.98 14.95
CA HIS A 216 -14.90 1.98 15.29
C HIS A 216 -16.32 2.53 15.02
N PRO A 217 -17.26 1.76 14.42
CA PRO A 217 -18.58 2.27 14.02
C PRO A 217 -19.39 2.94 15.12
N GLN A 218 -19.18 2.54 16.38
CA GLN A 218 -19.84 3.17 17.53
C GLN A 218 -19.35 4.59 17.82
N MET A 219 -18.17 4.98 17.33
CA MET A 219 -17.65 6.34 17.49
C MET A 219 -18.44 7.35 16.66
N TYR A 220 -18.89 6.97 15.46
CA TYR A 220 -19.69 7.88 14.62
C TYR A 220 -21.10 8.13 15.19
N LYS A 221 -21.64 7.16 15.94
CA LYS A 221 -23.00 7.27 16.53
C LYS A 221 -23.10 8.36 17.58
N ASN A 222 -21.99 8.76 18.19
CA ASN A 222 -21.96 9.76 19.26
C ASN A 222 -21.76 11.20 18.75
N VAL A 223 -21.58 11.41 17.43
CA VAL A 223 -21.34 12.75 16.85
C VAL A 223 -22.64 13.53 16.60
N SER A 224 -23.82 12.93 16.81
CA SER A 224 -25.11 13.63 16.71
C SER A 224 -25.47 14.44 17.96
N VAL A 225 -24.60 15.36 18.39
CA VAL A 225 -24.98 16.42 19.35
C VAL A 225 -24.39 17.79 18.94
N LYS A 226 -25.26 18.57 18.29
CA LYS A 226 -25.36 20.04 18.25
C LYS A 226 -24.26 20.87 17.55
N VAL A 227 -24.62 21.36 16.35
CA VAL A 227 -24.49 22.79 16.02
C VAL A 227 -25.82 23.26 15.43
N THR A 228 -26.83 23.44 16.29
CA THR A 228 -27.95 24.33 15.96
C THR A 228 -27.51 25.74 16.30
N HIS A 229 -27.15 26.53 15.29
CA HIS A 229 -27.11 27.98 15.42
C HIS A 229 -28.55 28.45 15.68
N SER A 230 -28.87 28.78 16.92
CA SER A 230 -30.00 29.66 17.23
C SER A 230 -29.58 31.08 16.86
N ALA A 231 -30.35 31.67 15.95
CA ALA A 231 -30.29 33.07 15.53
C ALA A 231 -30.58 34.03 16.70
#